data_AF-A0A0T6B0P0-F1
#
_entry.id   AF-A0A0T6B0P0-F1
#
_cell.length_a   1.000
_cell.length_b   1.000
_cell.length_c   1.000
_cell.angle_alpha   90.00
_cell.angle_beta   90.00
_cell.angle_gamma   90.00
#
_symmetry.space_group_name_H-M   'P 1'
#
loop_
_entity.id
_entity.type
_entity.pdbx_description
1 polymer ?
#
loop_
_entity_poly.entity_id
_entity_poly.type
_entity_poly.pdbx_seq_one_letter_code
_entity_poly.pdbx_strand_id
1 'polypeptide(L)'
;MIKAIKSLIYNPQNNFKIFRNGVFVYGEQVSIDVFYDVMKEMLYSDDKMSTYSLLEEFCDILYTTLIKQIDKQYTDHKCVELHHQTIETSDNYSATTVTIDDTNHLSCALPEGCILERILSIQKFDQLGLDRYKDLVNSYCDDIVVEKSYVERLSKEVSVTKCPKCVIRKYVNKNLIWDERREICELDFVPYLVASVANDCSLMLTYRRCSSRDRLMSEEHFLERTSESFVFNVGVFDLYPKPLSTIEKHVKRKLKIDSLPFDNIPCNQRIS
;
A
#
# COMPACT_ATOMS: atom_id res chain seq x y z
N MET A 1 -2.26 7.94 11.87
CA MET A 1 -1.51 6.67 11.68
C MET A 1 -1.44 5.83 12.96
N ILE A 2 -0.96 6.35 14.10
CA ILE A 2 -0.86 5.60 15.37
C ILE A 2 -2.16 4.89 15.78
N LYS A 3 -3.33 5.57 15.66
CA LYS A 3 -4.64 4.94 15.94
C LYS A 3 -4.90 3.69 15.08
N ALA A 4 -4.51 3.71 13.80
CA ALA A 4 -4.66 2.57 12.90
C ALA A 4 -3.72 1.43 13.30
N ILE A 5 -2.47 1.73 13.65
CA ILE A 5 -1.49 0.75 14.15
C ILE A 5 -2.01 0.08 15.41
N LYS A 6 -2.50 0.85 16.40
CA LYS A 6 -3.11 0.28 17.61
C LYS A 6 -4.31 -0.61 17.29
N SER A 7 -5.17 -0.17 16.38
CA SER A 7 -6.32 -0.97 15.95
C SER A 7 -5.91 -2.30 15.30
N LEU A 8 -4.85 -2.29 14.49
CA LEU A 8 -4.26 -3.50 13.89
C LEU A 8 -3.67 -4.43 14.95
N ILE A 9 -3.02 -3.89 15.98
CA ILE A 9 -2.49 -4.69 17.09
C ILE A 9 -3.63 -5.34 17.89
N TYR A 10 -4.68 -4.59 18.24
CA TYR A 10 -5.81 -5.13 19.02
C TYR A 10 -6.72 -6.05 18.22
N ASN A 11 -6.80 -5.88 16.90
CA ASN A 11 -7.65 -6.69 16.02
C ASN A 11 -6.84 -7.16 14.80
N PRO A 12 -5.88 -8.11 14.99
CA PRO A 12 -4.93 -8.46 13.94
C PRO A 12 -5.57 -9.05 12.70
N GLN A 13 -6.56 -9.94 12.85
CA GLN A 13 -7.15 -10.70 11.74
C GLN A 13 -6.04 -11.25 10.83
N ASN A 14 -6.17 -11.08 9.52
CA ASN A 14 -5.11 -11.41 8.58
C ASN A 14 -4.23 -10.20 8.20
N ASN A 15 -4.34 -9.08 8.92
CA ASN A 15 -3.70 -7.81 8.56
C ASN A 15 -2.46 -7.48 9.41
N PHE A 16 -2.24 -8.19 10.52
CA PHE A 16 -1.08 -7.96 11.39
C PHE A 16 -0.55 -9.26 11.99
N LYS A 17 0.75 -9.47 11.89
CA LYS A 17 1.46 -10.64 12.43
C LYS A 17 2.84 -10.21 12.93
N ILE A 18 3.30 -10.81 14.02
CA ILE A 18 4.65 -10.62 14.54
C ILE A 18 5.37 -11.95 14.51
N PHE A 19 6.61 -11.90 14.02
CA PHE A 19 7.54 -13.00 14.01
C PHE A 19 8.77 -12.63 14.82
N ARG A 20 9.32 -13.61 15.54
CA ARG A 20 10.56 -13.49 16.27
C ARG A 20 11.50 -14.60 15.85
N ASN A 21 12.67 -14.23 15.33
CA ASN A 21 13.66 -15.19 14.82
C ASN A 21 13.04 -16.20 13.83
N GLY A 22 12.11 -15.74 12.99
CA GLY A 22 11.38 -16.56 12.02
C GLY A 22 10.19 -17.35 12.57
N VAL A 23 9.93 -17.32 13.88
CA VAL A 23 8.81 -18.03 14.52
C VAL A 23 7.64 -17.07 14.71
N PHE A 24 6.43 -17.49 14.32
CA PHE A 24 5.20 -16.73 14.58
C PHE A 24 4.93 -16.63 16.08
N VAL A 25 4.72 -15.41 16.59
CA VAL A 25 4.51 -15.16 18.03
C VAL A 25 3.24 -14.38 18.36
N TYR A 26 2.73 -13.56 17.44
CA TYR A 26 1.52 -12.78 17.68
C TYR A 26 0.73 -12.54 16.39
N GLY A 27 -0.60 -12.55 16.49
CA GLY A 27 -1.54 -12.33 15.40
C GLY A 27 -2.96 -12.70 15.83
N GLU A 28 -3.80 -13.09 14.88
CA GLU A 28 -5.18 -13.50 15.16
C GLU A 28 -5.25 -14.65 16.18
N GLN A 29 -6.21 -14.57 17.10
CA GLN A 29 -6.45 -15.55 18.17
C GLN A 29 -5.31 -15.70 19.21
N VAL A 30 -4.27 -14.88 19.16
CA VAL A 30 -3.21 -14.85 20.19
C VAL A 30 -3.55 -13.77 21.23
N SER A 31 -3.37 -14.06 22.52
CA SER A 31 -3.59 -13.06 23.58
C SER A 31 -2.65 -11.86 23.40
N ILE A 32 -3.17 -10.66 23.65
CA ILE A 32 -2.39 -9.41 23.69
C ILE A 32 -1.29 -9.44 24.76
N ASP A 33 -1.41 -10.28 25.79
CA ASP A 33 -0.35 -10.45 26.80
C ASP A 33 0.94 -10.98 26.17
N VAL A 34 0.84 -11.91 25.22
CA VAL A 34 2.00 -12.43 24.47
C VAL A 34 2.67 -11.33 23.65
N PHE A 35 1.88 -10.41 23.08
CA PHE A 35 2.43 -9.23 22.42
C PHE A 35 3.27 -8.40 23.40
N TYR A 36 2.74 -8.09 24.59
CA TYR A 36 3.47 -7.30 25.58
C TYR A 36 4.74 -7.99 26.07
N ASP A 37 4.72 -9.32 26.25
CA ASP A 37 5.90 -10.09 26.63
C ASP A 37 7.00 -10.00 25.56
N VAL A 38 6.64 -10.10 24.28
CA VAL A 38 7.57 -9.92 23.16
C VAL A 38 8.10 -8.49 23.11
N MET A 39 7.26 -7.48 23.36
CA MET A 39 7.67 -6.07 23.35
C MET A 39 8.61 -5.71 24.50
N LYS A 40 8.36 -6.21 25.73
CA LYS A 40 9.27 -6.01 26.87
C LYS A 40 10.67 -6.52 26.52
N GLU A 41 10.74 -7.70 25.93
CA GLU A 41 12.03 -8.26 25.53
C GLU A 41 12.68 -7.47 24.40
N MET A 42 11.91 -7.06 23.38
CA MET A 42 12.40 -6.28 22.23
C MET A 42 12.88 -4.87 22.61
N LEU A 43 12.34 -4.28 23.67
CA LEU A 43 12.63 -2.92 24.12
C LEU A 43 13.53 -2.85 25.38
N TYR A 44 13.88 -3.99 26.00
CA TYR A 44 14.66 -4.07 27.25
C TYR A 44 13.98 -3.25 28.37
N SER A 45 12.65 -3.33 28.40
CA SER A 45 11.86 -2.62 29.39
C SER A 45 11.95 -3.31 30.75
N ASP A 46 12.18 -2.55 31.81
CA ASP A 46 12.04 -3.01 33.19
C ASP A 46 10.57 -3.39 33.48
N ASP A 47 10.35 -4.29 34.44
CA ASP A 47 9.03 -4.78 34.86
C ASP A 47 8.09 -3.67 35.34
N LYS A 48 8.63 -2.49 35.64
CA LYS A 48 7.88 -1.29 36.02
C LYS A 48 7.21 -0.57 34.86
N MET A 49 7.61 -0.85 33.61
CA MET A 49 7.07 -0.17 32.45
C MET A 49 5.64 -0.63 32.17
N SER A 50 4.72 0.32 32.02
CA SER A 50 3.32 0.01 31.75
C SER A 50 3.12 -0.57 30.35
N THR A 51 2.09 -1.39 30.18
CA THR A 51 1.66 -1.92 28.86
C THR A 51 1.30 -0.80 27.89
N TYR A 52 0.76 0.31 28.39
CA TYR A 52 0.50 1.51 27.60
C TYR A 52 1.81 2.10 27.03
N SER A 53 2.83 2.27 27.87
CA SER A 53 4.14 2.79 27.44
C SER A 53 4.82 1.88 26.41
N LEU A 54 4.76 0.56 26.61
CA LEU A 54 5.26 -0.44 25.64
C LEU A 54 4.57 -0.30 24.28
N LEU A 55 3.24 -0.17 24.29
CA LEU A 55 2.46 -0.01 23.07
C LEU A 55 2.79 1.30 22.35
N GLU A 56 2.90 2.41 23.06
CA GLU A 56 3.25 3.70 22.45
C GLU A 56 4.62 3.65 21.80
N GLU A 57 5.63 3.11 22.50
CA GLU A 57 6.99 3.03 21.97
C GLU A 57 7.05 2.13 20.73
N PHE A 58 6.34 0.99 20.75
CA PHE A 58 6.25 0.14 19.57
C PHE A 58 5.50 0.82 18.41
N CYS A 59 4.39 1.50 18.68
CA CYS A 59 3.66 2.25 17.67
C CYS A 59 4.51 3.37 17.05
N ASP A 60 5.33 4.05 17.85
CA ASP A 60 6.25 5.08 17.39
C ASP A 60 7.38 4.51 16.50
N ILE A 61 7.90 3.32 16.85
CA ILE A 61 8.84 2.57 16.01
C ILE A 61 8.24 2.29 14.63
N LEU A 62 7.03 1.70 14.61
CA LEU A 62 6.34 1.38 13.36
C LEU A 62 6.01 2.63 12.55
N TYR A 63 5.46 3.67 13.20
CA TYR A 63 5.14 4.93 12.56
C TYR A 63 6.37 5.53 11.88
N THR A 64 7.45 5.71 12.65
CA THR A 64 8.68 6.33 12.14
C THR A 64 9.28 5.51 10.99
N THR A 65 9.25 4.18 11.09
CA THR A 65 9.72 3.30 10.01
C THR A 65 8.90 3.49 8.73
N LEU A 66 7.58 3.55 8.83
CA LEU A 66 6.68 3.63 7.68
C LEU A 66 6.74 4.98 6.96
N ILE A 67 7.05 6.07 7.68
CA ILE A 67 7.16 7.42 7.11
C ILE A 67 8.59 7.82 6.76
N LYS A 68 9.58 6.99 7.10
CA LYS A 68 10.99 7.25 6.78
C LYS A 68 11.19 7.13 5.27
N GLN A 69 11.91 8.09 4.70
CA GLN A 69 12.35 8.03 3.31
C GLN A 69 13.38 6.91 3.14
N ILE A 70 13.13 6.02 2.17
CA ILE A 70 14.00 4.88 1.87
C ILE A 70 14.61 5.11 0.48
N ASP A 71 15.89 4.82 0.29
CA ASP A 71 16.61 4.94 -0.99
C ASP A 71 16.59 6.36 -1.59
N LYS A 72 17.37 7.29 -1.01
CA LYS A 72 17.53 8.66 -1.54
C LYS A 72 18.02 8.69 -2.99
N GLN A 73 18.68 7.62 -3.47
CA GLN A 73 19.27 7.55 -4.81
C GLN A 73 18.24 7.20 -5.91
N TYR A 74 17.08 6.62 -5.56
CA TYR A 74 16.10 6.16 -6.55
C TYR A 74 15.21 7.29 -7.11
N THR A 75 15.26 8.48 -6.51
CA THR A 75 14.56 9.68 -6.97
C THR A 75 15.16 10.26 -8.26
N ASP A 76 16.35 9.81 -8.68
CA ASP A 76 17.08 10.39 -9.81
C ASP A 76 16.83 9.68 -11.16
N HIS A 77 16.02 8.60 -11.18
CA HIS A 77 15.35 8.19 -12.42
C HIS A 77 14.20 9.17 -12.65
N LYS A 78 14.55 10.40 -13.06
CA LYS A 78 13.60 11.37 -13.60
C LYS A 78 12.74 10.62 -14.60
N CYS A 79 11.47 10.39 -14.28
CA CYS A 79 10.49 10.00 -15.27
C CYS A 79 10.30 11.24 -16.17
N VAL A 80 11.27 11.41 -17.09
CA VAL A 80 11.28 12.42 -18.13
C VAL A 80 10.13 12.02 -19.05
N GLU A 81 8.95 12.63 -18.90
CA GLU A 81 8.00 12.94 -20.00
C GLU A 81 6.54 13.26 -19.59
N LEU A 82 6.12 13.28 -18.32
CA LEU A 82 4.70 13.59 -18.00
C LEU A 82 4.48 14.60 -16.87
N HIS A 83 5.40 15.54 -16.67
CA HIS A 83 5.23 16.63 -15.67
C HIS A 83 4.32 17.79 -16.14
N HIS A 84 3.45 17.60 -17.14
CA HIS A 84 2.67 18.71 -17.71
C HIS A 84 1.16 18.53 -17.84
N GLN A 85 0.54 17.56 -17.17
CA GLN A 85 -0.91 17.56 -17.01
C GLN A 85 -1.28 17.08 -15.62
N THR A 86 -1.14 17.99 -14.65
CA THR A 86 -1.97 17.98 -13.44
C THR A 86 -3.40 18.24 -13.93
N ILE A 87 -4.13 17.18 -14.26
CA ILE A 87 -5.58 17.28 -14.32
C ILE A 87 -6.00 17.42 -12.86
N GLU A 88 -6.48 18.61 -12.50
CA GLU A 88 -7.24 18.84 -11.28
C GLU A 88 -8.46 17.90 -11.30
N THR A 89 -8.30 16.71 -10.72
CA THR A 89 -9.45 15.84 -10.45
C THR A 89 -10.13 16.41 -9.22
N SER A 90 -11.29 17.02 -9.42
CA SER A 90 -12.22 17.42 -8.38
C SER A 90 -12.48 16.22 -7.45
N ASP A 91 -12.04 16.32 -6.20
CA ASP A 91 -12.43 15.43 -5.13
C ASP A 91 -13.93 15.57 -4.88
N ASN A 92 -14.72 14.68 -5.50
CA ASN A 92 -16.13 14.48 -5.18
C ASN A 92 -16.35 13.06 -4.68
N TYR A 93 -15.74 12.72 -3.53
CA TYR A 93 -16.33 11.77 -2.60
C TYR A 93 -16.78 12.56 -1.38
N SER A 94 -18.09 12.54 -1.17
CA SER A 94 -18.79 13.31 -0.14
C SER A 94 -18.38 12.82 1.24
N ALA A 95 -17.49 13.57 1.90
CA ALA A 95 -17.34 13.61 3.34
C ALA A 95 -16.92 15.03 3.75
N THR A 96 -17.94 15.86 3.99
CA THR A 96 -17.88 17.14 4.71
C THR A 96 -16.92 18.20 4.13
N THR A 97 -17.48 19.06 3.30
CA THR A 97 -16.87 20.31 2.84
C THR A 97 -16.51 21.21 4.03
N VAL A 98 -15.22 21.36 4.33
CA VAL A 98 -14.69 22.50 5.06
C VAL A 98 -13.96 23.38 4.05
N THR A 99 -14.46 24.59 3.91
CA THR A 99 -13.92 25.66 3.08
C THR A 99 -12.46 25.92 3.43
N ILE A 100 -11.64 25.98 2.38
CA ILE A 100 -10.21 26.27 2.42
C ILE A 100 -10.05 27.70 2.92
N ASP A 101 -9.36 27.84 4.06
CA ASP A 101 -8.81 29.09 4.54
C ASP A 101 -7.28 28.95 4.45
N ASP A 102 -6.67 29.85 3.68
CA ASP A 102 -5.33 29.77 3.08
C ASP A 102 -4.16 29.95 4.07
N THR A 103 -4.30 29.48 5.31
CA THR A 103 -3.24 29.59 6.33
C THR A 103 -3.22 28.39 7.28
N ASN A 104 -2.94 27.16 6.79
CA ASN A 104 -2.34 26.03 7.58
C ASN A 104 -2.15 24.67 6.85
N HIS A 105 -2.05 24.61 5.51
CA HIS A 105 -2.01 23.33 4.77
C HIS A 105 -0.61 22.65 4.70
N LEU A 106 -0.09 22.16 5.83
CA LEU A 106 1.18 21.41 5.86
C LEU A 106 1.13 20.05 6.57
N SER A 107 -0.04 19.39 6.72
CA SER A 107 -0.12 18.14 7.50
C SER A 107 -0.97 16.98 6.94
N CYS A 108 -1.27 16.94 5.63
CA CYS A 108 -2.10 15.85 5.06
C CYS A 108 -1.44 14.95 3.99
N ALA A 109 -0.18 15.18 3.61
CA ALA A 109 0.53 14.34 2.64
C ALA A 109 1.51 13.39 3.34
N LEU A 110 1.59 12.13 2.88
CA LEU A 110 2.65 11.21 3.29
C LEU A 110 4.02 11.78 2.85
N PRO A 111 5.09 11.62 3.66
CA PRO A 111 6.41 12.09 3.26
C PRO A 111 6.88 11.47 1.95
N GLU A 112 7.47 12.29 1.08
CA GLU A 112 7.95 11.85 -0.22
C GLU A 112 9.00 10.74 -0.07
N GLY A 113 8.84 9.67 -0.84
CA GLY A 113 9.78 8.55 -0.86
C GLY A 113 9.70 7.63 0.36
N CYS A 114 8.75 7.83 1.28
CA CYS A 114 8.42 6.79 2.26
C CYS A 114 7.67 5.64 1.57
N ILE A 115 7.71 4.45 2.19
CA ILE A 115 7.12 3.25 1.57
C ILE A 115 5.61 3.38 1.35
N LEU A 116 4.90 4.03 2.29
CA LEU A 116 3.46 4.22 2.18
C LEU A 116 3.10 5.17 1.03
N GLU A 117 3.89 6.22 0.80
CA GLU A 117 3.68 7.13 -0.34
C GLU A 117 3.85 6.37 -1.65
N ARG A 118 4.92 5.57 -1.77
CA ARG A 118 5.21 4.78 -2.97
C ARG A 118 4.08 3.81 -3.29
N ILE A 119 3.60 3.05 -2.31
CA ILE A 119 2.48 2.10 -2.46
C ILE A 119 1.21 2.85 -2.85
N LEU A 120 0.85 3.92 -2.12
CA LEU A 120 -0.32 4.73 -2.43
C LEU A 120 -0.27 5.30 -3.85
N SER A 121 0.91 5.70 -4.34
CA SER A 121 1.08 6.22 -5.70
C SER A 121 0.76 5.19 -6.79
N ILE A 122 0.92 3.89 -6.49
CA ILE A 122 0.59 2.78 -7.37
C ILE A 122 -0.90 2.44 -7.26
N GLN A 123 -1.45 2.44 -6.04
CA GLN A 123 -2.90 2.26 -5.81
C GLN A 123 -3.72 3.29 -6.59
N LYS A 124 -3.24 4.54 -6.66
CA LYS A 124 -3.85 5.65 -7.42
C LYS A 124 -3.77 5.53 -8.95
N PHE A 125 -3.23 4.43 -9.51
CA PHE A 125 -3.39 4.15 -10.94
C PHE A 125 -4.82 3.74 -11.30
N ASP A 126 -5.59 3.18 -10.36
CA ASP A 126 -7.03 3.00 -10.56
C ASP A 126 -7.75 4.34 -10.37
N GLN A 127 -8.05 5.02 -11.48
CA GLN A 127 -8.83 6.27 -11.50
C GLN A 127 -10.22 6.11 -12.10
N LEU A 128 -10.51 4.98 -12.74
CA LEU A 128 -11.82 4.73 -13.36
C LEU A 128 -12.79 4.04 -12.40
N GLY A 129 -12.27 3.26 -11.46
CA GLY A 129 -13.06 2.44 -10.55
C GLY A 129 -13.62 1.18 -11.21
N LEU A 130 -14.09 0.28 -10.35
CA LEU A 130 -14.50 -1.08 -10.73
C LEU A 130 -15.60 -1.15 -11.80
N ASP A 131 -16.59 -0.25 -11.75
CA ASP A 131 -17.75 -0.32 -12.65
C ASP A 131 -17.34 -0.03 -14.11
N ARG A 132 -16.40 0.91 -14.32
CA ARG A 132 -15.84 1.17 -15.65
C ARG A 132 -15.00 0.02 -16.18
N TYR A 133 -14.19 -0.61 -15.33
CA TYR A 133 -13.42 -1.79 -15.74
C TYR A 133 -14.31 -2.99 -16.03
N LYS A 134 -15.45 -3.13 -15.36
CA LYS A 134 -16.48 -4.12 -15.69
C LYS A 134 -17.02 -3.90 -17.11
N ASP A 135 -17.35 -2.67 -17.46
CA ASP A 135 -17.86 -2.35 -18.81
C ASP A 135 -16.81 -2.63 -19.90
N LEU A 136 -15.54 -2.30 -19.62
CA LEU A 136 -14.41 -2.63 -20.50
C LEU A 136 -14.24 -4.14 -20.68
N VAL A 137 -14.31 -4.93 -19.61
CA VAL A 137 -14.23 -6.40 -19.69
C VAL A 137 -15.38 -6.96 -20.53
N ASN A 138 -16.61 -6.46 -20.35
CA ASN A 138 -17.77 -6.94 -21.12
C ASN A 138 -17.68 -6.61 -22.62
N SER A 139 -16.98 -5.52 -22.96
CA SER A 139 -16.79 -5.05 -24.33
C SER A 139 -15.55 -5.66 -25.01
N TYR A 140 -14.75 -6.40 -24.26
CA TYR A 140 -13.54 -7.02 -24.75
C TYR A 140 -13.88 -8.37 -25.41
N CYS A 141 -13.78 -8.42 -26.74
CA CYS A 141 -14.27 -9.51 -27.58
C CYS A 141 -13.31 -10.71 -27.73
N ASP A 142 -12.12 -10.68 -27.12
CA ASP A 142 -11.18 -11.80 -27.22
C ASP A 142 -11.60 -12.93 -26.28
N ASP A 143 -12.34 -13.90 -26.83
CA ASP A 143 -12.46 -15.23 -26.26
C ASP A 143 -11.04 -15.85 -26.17
N ILE A 144 -10.58 -16.17 -24.95
CA ILE A 144 -9.48 -17.12 -24.62
C ILE A 144 -8.06 -16.55 -24.38
N VAL A 145 -7.67 -16.57 -23.09
CA VAL A 145 -6.30 -16.65 -22.50
C VAL A 145 -5.44 -15.37 -22.51
N VAL A 146 -5.89 -14.36 -21.76
CA VAL A 146 -5.16 -13.09 -21.54
C VAL A 146 -4.13 -13.17 -20.40
N GLU A 147 -4.11 -14.24 -19.61
CA GLU A 147 -3.34 -14.29 -18.35
C GLU A 147 -1.80 -14.22 -18.53
N LYS A 148 -1.26 -14.45 -19.73
CA LYS A 148 0.18 -14.28 -20.03
C LYS A 148 0.53 -13.14 -21.00
N SER A 149 -0.44 -12.60 -21.75
CA SER A 149 -0.15 -11.61 -22.81
C SER A 149 0.25 -10.23 -22.26
N TYR A 150 -0.48 -9.72 -21.28
CA TYR A 150 -0.29 -8.32 -20.86
C TYR A 150 1.05 -8.09 -20.15
N VAL A 151 1.54 -9.07 -19.38
CA VAL A 151 2.82 -8.95 -18.67
C VAL A 151 3.97 -8.86 -19.65
N GLU A 152 4.02 -9.75 -20.64
CA GLU A 152 5.07 -9.74 -21.68
C GLU A 152 5.04 -8.45 -22.49
N ARG A 153 3.84 -8.00 -22.87
CA ARG A 153 3.64 -6.76 -23.65
C ARG A 153 4.00 -5.52 -22.83
N LEU A 154 3.65 -5.49 -21.55
CA LEU A 154 4.04 -4.44 -20.61
C LEU A 154 5.56 -4.42 -20.43
N SER A 155 6.20 -5.57 -20.18
CA SER A 155 7.66 -5.67 -20.06
C SER A 155 8.38 -5.16 -21.30
N LYS A 156 7.83 -5.42 -22.50
CA LYS A 156 8.35 -4.88 -23.75
C LYS A 156 8.26 -3.35 -23.80
N GLU A 157 7.12 -2.75 -23.46
CA GLU A 157 6.98 -1.28 -23.41
C GLU A 157 7.89 -0.65 -22.35
N VAL A 158 8.00 -1.26 -21.17
CA VAL A 158 8.89 -0.80 -20.10
C VAL A 158 10.35 -0.84 -20.52
N SER A 159 10.76 -1.84 -21.29
CA SER A 159 12.12 -1.93 -21.81
C SER A 159 12.47 -0.77 -22.75
N VAL A 160 11.47 -0.16 -23.41
CA VAL A 160 11.65 1.01 -24.29
C VAL A 160 11.64 2.31 -23.49
N THR A 161 10.62 2.54 -22.67
CA THR A 161 10.44 3.80 -21.91
C THR A 161 11.35 3.90 -20.69
N LYS A 162 11.88 2.77 -20.18
CA LYS A 162 12.73 2.63 -18.98
C LYS A 162 12.07 3.04 -17.64
N CYS A 163 10.92 3.70 -17.64
CA CYS A 163 10.13 4.03 -16.43
C CYS A 163 8.78 3.25 -16.47
N PRO A 164 8.60 2.19 -15.65
CA PRO A 164 7.33 1.46 -15.56
C PRO A 164 6.14 2.35 -15.22
N LYS A 165 6.35 3.33 -14.33
CA LYS A 165 5.33 4.29 -13.90
C LYS A 165 4.81 5.14 -15.08
N CYS A 166 5.66 5.54 -16.02
CA CYS A 166 5.25 6.26 -17.23
C CYS A 166 4.42 5.38 -18.17
N VAL A 167 4.83 4.12 -18.39
CA VAL A 167 4.09 3.20 -19.25
C VAL A 167 2.69 2.97 -18.71
N ILE A 168 2.55 2.72 -17.40
CA ILE A 168 1.24 2.54 -16.78
C ILE A 168 0.43 3.84 -16.86
N ARG A 169 1.04 5.01 -16.58
CA ARG A 169 0.36 6.31 -16.64
C ARG A 169 -0.17 6.63 -18.04
N LYS A 170 0.52 6.22 -19.10
CA LYS A 170 0.03 6.33 -20.48
C LYS A 170 -1.32 5.61 -20.64
N TYR A 171 -1.48 4.41 -20.06
CA TYR A 171 -2.76 3.67 -20.11
C TYR A 171 -3.82 4.27 -19.20
N VAL A 172 -3.45 4.81 -18.03
CA VAL A 172 -4.36 5.61 -17.19
C VAL A 172 -4.95 6.77 -18.00
N ASN A 173 -4.11 7.58 -18.64
CA ASN A 173 -4.54 8.76 -19.38
C ASN A 173 -5.41 8.39 -20.60
N LYS A 174 -5.02 7.34 -21.33
CA LYS A 174 -5.83 6.80 -22.44
C LYS A 174 -7.22 6.36 -21.99
N ASN A 175 -7.31 5.76 -20.80
CA ASN A 175 -8.56 5.28 -20.24
C ASN A 175 -9.47 6.41 -19.75
N LEU A 176 -8.88 7.51 -19.24
CA LEU A 176 -9.63 8.70 -18.83
C LEU A 176 -10.26 9.44 -20.01
N ILE A 177 -9.59 9.44 -21.16
CA ILE A 177 -10.07 10.07 -22.40
C ILE A 177 -10.47 8.95 -23.37
N TRP A 178 -11.45 8.14 -22.97
CA TRP A 178 -11.89 7.00 -23.76
C TRP A 178 -12.55 7.43 -25.07
N ASP A 179 -12.10 6.86 -26.19
CA ASP A 179 -12.74 6.98 -27.51
C ASP A 179 -13.47 5.68 -27.82
N GLU A 180 -14.79 5.73 -28.01
CA GLU A 180 -15.64 4.56 -28.31
C GLU A 180 -15.23 3.82 -29.59
N ARG A 181 -14.48 4.47 -30.50
CA ARG A 181 -13.95 3.85 -31.73
C ARG A 181 -12.66 3.08 -31.51
N ARG A 182 -12.04 3.23 -30.34
CA ARG A 182 -10.77 2.61 -30.00
C ARG A 182 -10.98 1.14 -29.67
N GLU A 183 -10.16 0.29 -30.29
CA GLU A 183 -10.05 -1.11 -29.92
C GLU A 183 -9.46 -1.26 -28.50
N ILE A 184 -10.15 -2.04 -27.67
CA ILE A 184 -9.70 -2.39 -26.32
C ILE A 184 -8.55 -3.39 -26.44
N CYS A 185 -7.48 -3.18 -25.69
CA CYS A 185 -6.41 -4.17 -25.57
C CYS A 185 -6.14 -4.53 -24.11
N GLU A 186 -5.41 -5.62 -23.89
CA GLU A 186 -5.10 -6.14 -22.56
C GLU A 186 -4.34 -5.14 -21.66
N LEU A 187 -3.63 -4.18 -22.26
CA LEU A 187 -2.92 -3.14 -21.53
C LEU A 187 -3.84 -2.06 -20.95
N ASP A 188 -5.08 -1.95 -21.43
CA ASP A 188 -6.07 -1.04 -20.86
C ASP A 188 -6.49 -1.45 -19.45
N PHE A 189 -6.32 -2.73 -19.07
CA PHE A 189 -6.63 -3.21 -17.73
C PHE A 189 -5.47 -3.08 -16.74
N VAL A 190 -4.24 -2.82 -17.22
CA VAL A 190 -3.04 -2.76 -16.39
C VAL A 190 -3.15 -1.79 -15.22
N PRO A 191 -3.72 -0.57 -15.36
CA PRO A 191 -3.82 0.34 -14.23
C PRO A 191 -4.63 -0.25 -13.07
N TYR A 192 -5.75 -0.93 -13.36
CA TYR A 192 -6.55 -1.62 -12.35
C TYR A 192 -5.80 -2.80 -11.73
N LEU A 193 -5.20 -3.66 -12.57
CA LEU A 193 -4.54 -4.88 -12.10
C LEU A 193 -3.34 -4.55 -11.21
N VAL A 194 -2.53 -3.57 -11.59
CA VAL A 194 -1.38 -3.13 -10.80
C VAL A 194 -1.83 -2.43 -9.51
N ALA A 195 -2.85 -1.57 -9.57
CA ALA A 195 -3.43 -0.99 -8.36
C ALA A 195 -3.98 -2.08 -7.42
N SER A 196 -4.62 -3.12 -7.97
CA SER A 196 -5.12 -4.25 -7.19
C SER A 196 -4.00 -5.09 -6.56
N VAL A 197 -2.83 -5.22 -7.20
CA VAL A 197 -1.64 -5.81 -6.56
C VAL A 197 -1.20 -4.96 -5.37
N ALA A 198 -1.14 -3.63 -5.54
CA ALA A 198 -0.75 -2.72 -4.46
C ALA A 198 -1.78 -2.64 -3.31
N ASN A 199 -3.06 -2.88 -3.59
CA ASN A 199 -4.10 -2.97 -2.56
C ASN A 199 -4.01 -4.25 -1.72
N ASP A 200 -3.49 -5.34 -2.30
CA ASP A 200 -3.41 -6.65 -1.65
C ASP A 200 -1.97 -7.03 -1.22
N CYS A 201 -0.99 -6.13 -1.38
CA CYS A 201 0.39 -6.40 -1.01
C CYS A 201 0.59 -6.40 0.51
N SER A 202 1.58 -7.15 0.98
CA SER A 202 1.96 -7.21 2.40
C SER A 202 3.24 -6.43 2.66
N LEU A 203 3.30 -5.71 3.79
CA LEU A 203 4.52 -5.09 4.29
C LEU A 203 5.16 -5.94 5.39
N MET A 204 6.46 -6.22 5.25
CA MET A 204 7.26 -6.83 6.31
C MET A 204 8.28 -5.82 6.83
N LEU A 205 8.17 -5.47 8.09
CA LEU A 205 9.11 -4.60 8.79
C LEU A 205 9.96 -5.47 9.70
N THR A 206 11.26 -5.56 9.40
CA THR A 206 12.20 -6.38 10.18
C THR A 206 13.09 -5.49 11.01
N TYR A 207 13.23 -5.79 12.29
CA TYR A 207 14.04 -5.02 13.23
C TYR A 207 15.09 -5.91 13.88
N ARG A 208 16.30 -5.37 14.02
CA ARG A 208 17.37 -5.95 14.82
C ARG A 208 17.98 -4.86 15.67
N ARG A 209 18.23 -5.14 16.94
CA ARG A 209 18.97 -4.23 17.81
C ARG A 209 20.36 -3.92 17.24
N CYS A 210 20.73 -2.66 17.34
CA CYS A 210 22.05 -2.18 16.97
C CYS A 210 23.10 -2.69 17.95
N SER A 211 24.16 -3.26 17.40
CA SER A 211 25.42 -3.49 18.09
C SER A 211 26.35 -2.30 17.91
N SER A 212 27.43 -2.22 18.69
CA SER A 212 28.47 -1.19 18.54
C SER A 212 29.08 -1.11 17.13
N ARG A 213 28.98 -2.18 16.32
CA ARG A 213 29.48 -2.27 14.95
C ARG A 213 28.51 -1.70 13.90
N ASP A 214 27.24 -1.51 14.24
CA ASP A 214 26.19 -1.11 13.29
C ASP A 214 26.16 0.41 13.00
N ARG A 215 26.96 1.22 13.71
CA ARG A 215 27.04 2.68 13.50
C ARG A 215 27.62 3.10 12.15
N LEU A 216 28.10 2.14 11.34
CA LEU A 216 28.61 2.34 9.98
C LEU A 216 27.55 2.08 8.89
N MET A 217 26.33 1.70 9.27
CA MET A 217 25.22 1.49 8.32
C MET A 217 24.65 2.82 7.80
N SER A 218 24.05 2.79 6.60
CA SER A 218 23.31 3.94 6.04
C SER A 218 22.23 4.43 7.02
N GLU A 219 22.16 5.75 7.23
CA GLU A 219 21.17 6.40 8.09
C GLU A 219 19.71 6.05 7.71
N GLU A 220 19.48 5.62 6.47
CA GLU A 220 18.15 5.25 5.95
C GLU A 220 17.57 4.00 6.61
N HIS A 221 18.41 3.09 7.09
CA HIS A 221 18.00 1.82 7.71
C HIS A 221 18.21 1.79 9.22
N PHE A 222 18.39 2.97 9.83
CA PHE A 222 18.67 3.12 11.24
C PHE A 222 17.55 3.88 11.95
N LEU A 223 17.19 3.44 13.16
CA LEU A 223 16.17 4.03 14.00
C LEU A 223 16.67 4.14 15.43
N GLU A 224 16.97 5.35 15.88
CA GLU A 224 17.28 5.65 17.29
C GLU A 224 15.98 5.97 18.02
N ARG A 225 15.71 5.29 19.14
CA ARG A 225 14.59 5.55 20.06
C ARG A 225 15.12 5.77 21.48
N THR A 226 14.22 6.12 22.39
CA THR A 226 14.49 6.40 23.81
C THR A 226 15.13 5.23 24.56
N SER A 227 14.69 4.01 24.31
CA SER A 227 15.21 2.80 24.97
C SER A 227 16.39 2.19 24.23
N GLU A 228 16.26 2.05 22.91
CA GLU A 228 17.16 1.26 22.08
C GLU A 228 17.30 1.82 20.67
N SER A 229 18.37 1.41 19.99
CA SER A 229 18.56 1.67 18.56
C SER A 229 18.37 0.40 17.74
N PHE A 230 17.72 0.53 16.60
CA PHE A 230 17.40 -0.58 15.70
C PHE A 230 17.98 -0.33 14.29
N VAL A 231 18.55 -1.38 13.71
CA VAL A 231 18.67 -1.51 12.26
C VAL A 231 17.37 -2.13 11.77
N PHE A 232 16.78 -1.56 10.73
CA PHE A 232 15.54 -2.06 10.16
C PHE A 232 15.62 -2.22 8.65
N ASN A 233 14.75 -3.08 8.13
CA ASN A 233 14.52 -3.22 6.71
C ASN A 233 13.01 -3.31 6.43
N VAL A 234 12.61 -2.88 5.24
CA VAL A 234 11.23 -2.89 4.77
C VAL A 234 11.16 -3.74 3.50
N GLY A 235 10.38 -4.81 3.55
CA GLY A 235 10.08 -5.63 2.39
C GLY A 235 8.62 -5.50 1.98
N VAL A 236 8.36 -5.56 0.68
CA VAL A 236 7.01 -5.62 0.10
C VAL A 236 6.83 -6.99 -0.55
N PHE A 237 5.72 -7.66 -0.21
CA PHE A 237 5.42 -9.03 -0.60
C PHE A 237 4.08 -9.11 -1.33
N ASP A 238 3.77 -10.29 -1.89
CA ASP A 238 2.54 -10.57 -2.63
C ASP A 238 2.36 -9.74 -3.92
N LEU A 239 3.48 -9.42 -4.56
CA LEU A 239 3.55 -8.59 -5.78
C LEU A 239 3.32 -9.38 -7.09
N TYR A 240 2.55 -10.46 -7.04
CA TYR A 240 2.31 -11.29 -8.21
C TYR A 240 1.35 -10.61 -9.19
N PRO A 241 1.62 -10.62 -10.51
CA PRO A 241 0.69 -10.11 -11.51
C PRO A 241 -0.69 -10.75 -11.39
N LYS A 242 -1.74 -9.93 -11.45
CA LYS A 242 -3.11 -10.39 -11.32
C LYS A 242 -3.75 -10.67 -12.68
N PRO A 243 -4.51 -11.76 -12.81
CA PRO A 243 -5.23 -12.06 -14.04
C PRO A 243 -6.41 -11.10 -14.24
N LEU A 244 -6.89 -10.96 -15.50
CA LEU A 244 -8.12 -10.20 -15.80
C LEU A 244 -9.34 -10.71 -15.03
N SER A 245 -9.40 -12.01 -14.75
CA SER A 245 -10.46 -12.62 -13.92
C SER A 245 -10.57 -12.01 -12.52
N THR A 246 -9.56 -11.26 -12.07
CA THR A 246 -9.61 -10.44 -10.85
C THR A 246 -10.73 -9.42 -10.89
N ILE A 247 -10.93 -8.74 -12.02
CA ILE A 247 -11.97 -7.71 -12.17
C ILE A 247 -13.35 -8.35 -11.95
N GLU A 248 -13.62 -9.47 -12.61
CA GLU A 248 -14.87 -10.21 -12.44
C GLU A 248 -15.10 -10.68 -10.99
N LYS A 249 -14.04 -11.18 -10.34
CA LYS A 249 -14.09 -11.59 -8.91
C LYS A 249 -14.44 -10.40 -8.02
N HIS A 250 -13.86 -9.23 -8.29
CA HIS A 250 -14.15 -8.01 -7.54
C HIS A 250 -15.57 -7.52 -7.77
N VAL A 251 -16.08 -7.55 -9.01
CA VAL A 251 -17.50 -7.26 -9.31
C VAL A 251 -18.42 -8.18 -8.52
N LYS A 252 -18.19 -9.49 -8.55
CA LYS A 252 -18.98 -10.47 -7.79
C LYS A 252 -18.93 -10.21 -6.29
N ARG A 253 -17.77 -9.83 -5.75
CA ARG A 253 -17.60 -9.48 -4.33
C ARG A 253 -18.37 -8.20 -3.98
N LYS A 254 -18.27 -7.14 -4.78
CA LYS A 254 -19.00 -5.88 -4.59
C LYS A 254 -20.51 -6.13 -4.56
N LEU A 255 -21.05 -6.85 -5.54
CA LEU A 255 -22.47 -7.22 -5.58
C LEU A 255 -22.90 -8.02 -4.34
N LYS A 256 -22.05 -8.93 -3.86
CA LYS A 256 -22.32 -9.68 -2.64
C LYS A 256 -22.36 -8.76 -1.42
N ILE A 257 -21.44 -7.82 -1.30
CA ILE A 257 -21.40 -6.83 -0.20
C ILE A 257 -22.63 -5.92 -0.25
N ASP A 258 -22.96 -5.38 -1.43
CA ASP A 258 -24.11 -4.49 -1.64
C ASP A 258 -25.45 -5.19 -1.34
N SER A 259 -25.49 -6.52 -1.48
CA SER A 259 -26.66 -7.34 -1.14
C SER A 259 -26.82 -7.66 0.35
N LEU A 260 -25.80 -7.38 1.18
CA LEU A 260 -25.88 -7.62 2.62
C LEU A 260 -26.68 -6.50 3.30
N PRO A 261 -27.54 -6.82 4.29
CA PRO A 261 -28.09 -5.82 5.19
C PRO A 261 -26.94 -5.03 5.83
N PHE A 262 -27.09 -3.71 5.99
CA PHE A 262 -26.04 -2.82 6.53
C PHE A 262 -25.38 -3.34 7.82
N ASP A 263 -26.12 -4.07 8.66
CA ASP A 263 -25.64 -4.65 9.92
C ASP A 263 -24.70 -5.85 9.75
N ASN A 264 -24.65 -6.47 8.57
CA ASN A 264 -23.91 -7.70 8.28
C ASN A 264 -22.68 -7.51 7.40
N ILE A 265 -22.30 -6.28 7.04
CA ILE A 265 -21.07 -6.02 6.28
C ILE A 265 -19.85 -6.25 7.19
N PRO A 266 -18.96 -7.24 6.88
CA PRO A 266 -17.78 -7.53 7.66
C PRO A 266 -16.87 -6.30 7.80
N CYS A 267 -16.29 -6.09 8.99
CA CYS A 267 -15.50 -4.90 9.31
C CYS A 267 -14.30 -4.69 8.35
N ASN A 268 -13.75 -5.77 7.79
CA ASN A 268 -12.65 -5.76 6.83
C ASN A 268 -13.08 -5.45 5.37
N GLN A 269 -14.36 -5.21 5.10
CA GLN A 269 -14.91 -4.93 3.77
C GLN A 269 -15.62 -3.58 3.68
N ARG A 270 -15.56 -2.76 4.74
CA ARG A 270 -16.20 -1.43 4.81
C ARG A 270 -15.37 -0.29 4.21
N ILE A 271 -14.27 -0.61 3.52
CA ILE A 271 -13.41 0.39 2.89
C ILE A 271 -13.42 0.11 1.39
N SER A 272 -14.27 0.85 0.69
CA SER A 272 -14.22 1.11 -0.75
C SER A 272 -14.76 2.50 -0.98
#